data_AF-A0AAC9IRS4-F1
#
_entry.id   AF-A0AAC9IRS4-F1
#
_cell.length_a   1.000
_cell.length_b   1.000
_cell.length_c   1.000
_cell.angle_alpha   90.00
_cell.angle_beta   90.00
_cell.angle_gamma   90.00
#
_symmetry.space_group_name_H-M   'P 1'
#
loop_
_entity.id
_entity.type
_entity.pdbx_description
1 polymer ?
#
loop_
_entity_poly.entity_id
_entity_poly.type
_entity_poly.pdbx_seq_one_letter_code
_entity_poly.pdbx_strand_id
1 'polypeptide(L)'
;MYVLSKNFKEFIQSQKSENNSVNDIISIVVAKDATIDKLKEYLLEHDGVLDRVRNSTLDYLLLYAYDTLKDDCIKVEELNDFIALKKIFSIKEGDLIRYKEFEVQEILKQQFIRMYSDKFIDNKEAITQVNLQIMFDLSYDKFEEFKKEEVISALILGADPRNLDISTLPKGFIL
;
A
#
# COMPACT_ATOMS: atom_id res chain seq x y z
N MET A 1 -19.52 9.68 -4.95
CA MET A 1 -18.49 8.65 -5.18
C MET A 1 -17.14 9.32 -5.01
N TYR A 2 -16.16 8.67 -4.37
CA TYR A 2 -14.81 9.23 -4.31
C TYR A 2 -14.25 9.39 -5.73
N VAL A 3 -13.56 10.49 -5.99
CA VAL A 3 -12.99 10.78 -7.31
C VAL A 3 -11.52 10.37 -7.27
N LEU A 4 -11.18 9.34 -8.05
CA LEU A 4 -9.83 8.82 -8.14
C LEU A 4 -8.88 9.87 -8.74
N SER A 5 -7.65 9.92 -8.21
CA SER A 5 -6.66 10.93 -8.56
C SER A 5 -6.18 10.80 -10.01
N LYS A 6 -5.38 11.79 -10.45
CA LYS A 6 -4.69 11.73 -11.74
C LYS A 6 -3.70 10.57 -11.79
N ASN A 7 -3.02 10.28 -10.69
CA ASN A 7 -1.99 9.23 -10.62
C ASN A 7 -2.62 7.86 -10.84
N PHE A 8 -3.75 7.57 -10.19
CA PHE A 8 -4.49 6.35 -10.47
C PHE A 8 -5.01 6.27 -11.92
N LYS A 9 -5.46 7.39 -12.49
CA LYS A 9 -5.90 7.44 -13.89
C LYS A 9 -4.76 7.16 -14.89
N GLU A 10 -3.53 7.54 -14.55
CA GLU A 10 -2.33 7.22 -15.34
C GLU A 10 -1.94 5.75 -15.15
N PHE A 11 -1.99 5.24 -13.92
CA PHE A 11 -1.75 3.84 -13.59
C PHE A 11 -2.61 2.89 -14.45
N ILE A 12 -3.94 3.10 -14.52
CA ILE A 12 -4.85 2.23 -15.27
C ILE A 12 -4.63 2.22 -16.81
N GLN A 13 -3.89 3.20 -17.34
CA GLN A 13 -3.53 3.23 -18.76
C GLN A 13 -2.36 2.29 -19.06
N SER A 14 -1.49 2.09 -18.08
CA SER A 14 -0.26 1.29 -18.21
C SER A 14 -0.39 -0.11 -17.62
N GLN A 15 -1.25 -0.28 -16.62
CA GLN A 15 -1.44 -1.51 -15.87
C GLN A 15 -2.90 -1.92 -15.89
N LYS A 16 -3.15 -3.21 -16.14
CA LYS A 16 -4.48 -3.83 -16.05
C LYS A 16 -4.40 -5.05 -15.16
N SER A 17 -5.51 -5.37 -14.50
CA SER A 17 -5.64 -6.68 -13.85
C SER A 17 -5.70 -7.77 -14.92
N GLU A 18 -5.17 -8.94 -14.62
CA GLU A 18 -5.39 -10.13 -15.44
C GLU A 18 -6.86 -10.59 -15.43
N ASN A 19 -7.64 -10.11 -14.45
CA ASN A 19 -9.05 -10.43 -14.30
C ASN A 19 -9.93 -9.33 -14.93
N ASN A 20 -10.68 -9.70 -15.96
CA ASN A 20 -11.56 -8.77 -16.69
C ASN A 20 -12.60 -8.11 -15.78
N SER A 21 -13.18 -8.84 -14.83
CA SER A 21 -14.20 -8.26 -13.94
C SER A 21 -13.61 -7.23 -12.97
N VAL A 22 -12.33 -7.32 -12.62
CA VAL A 22 -11.63 -6.22 -11.90
C VAL A 22 -11.52 -5.01 -12.82
N ASN A 23 -11.10 -5.20 -14.06
CA ASN A 23 -10.99 -4.12 -15.04
C ASN A 23 -12.34 -3.45 -15.35
N ASP A 24 -13.42 -4.21 -15.40
CA ASP A 24 -14.78 -3.70 -15.62
C ASP A 24 -15.23 -2.81 -14.46
N ILE A 25 -15.04 -3.28 -13.21
CA ILE A 25 -15.33 -2.48 -12.01
C ILE A 25 -14.49 -1.19 -12.01
N ILE A 26 -13.18 -1.29 -12.31
CA ILE A 26 -12.30 -0.12 -12.42
C ILE A 26 -12.81 0.85 -13.48
N SER A 27 -13.19 0.36 -14.66
CA SER A 27 -13.70 1.18 -15.76
C SER A 27 -14.98 1.94 -15.37
N ILE A 28 -15.87 1.29 -14.61
CA ILE A 28 -17.07 1.93 -14.08
C ILE A 28 -16.70 3.05 -13.11
N VAL A 29 -15.75 2.83 -12.20
CA VAL A 29 -15.40 3.83 -11.17
C VAL A 29 -14.54 4.98 -11.68
N VAL A 30 -13.85 4.83 -12.81
CA VAL A 30 -13.05 5.92 -13.41
C VAL A 30 -13.80 6.70 -14.51
N ALA A 31 -14.97 6.21 -14.93
CA ALA A 31 -15.77 6.87 -15.95
C ALA A 31 -16.12 8.32 -15.55
N LYS A 32 -16.21 9.23 -16.54
CA LYS A 32 -16.53 10.65 -16.28
C LYS A 32 -17.89 10.84 -15.60
N ASP A 33 -18.81 9.93 -15.87
CA ASP A 33 -20.18 9.90 -15.37
C ASP A 33 -20.38 8.76 -14.35
N ALA A 34 -19.30 8.39 -13.64
CA ALA A 34 -19.34 7.33 -12.65
C ALA A 34 -20.22 7.70 -11.45
N THR A 35 -21.10 6.78 -11.07
CA THR A 35 -22.01 6.93 -9.93
C THR A 35 -22.02 5.66 -9.09
N ILE A 36 -22.39 5.80 -7.81
CA ILE A 36 -22.57 4.65 -6.92
C ILE A 36 -23.66 3.73 -7.47
N ASP A 37 -24.70 4.27 -8.09
CA ASP A 37 -25.82 3.49 -8.63
C ASP A 37 -25.38 2.62 -9.80
N LYS A 38 -24.53 3.11 -10.71
CA LYS A 38 -23.96 2.28 -11.80
C LYS A 38 -23.10 1.15 -11.28
N LEU A 39 -22.28 1.42 -10.26
CA LEU A 39 -21.50 0.36 -9.62
C LEU A 39 -22.42 -0.67 -8.98
N LYS A 40 -23.46 -0.24 -8.25
CA LYS A 40 -24.44 -1.14 -7.65
C LYS A 40 -25.20 -1.97 -8.70
N GLU A 41 -25.62 -1.37 -9.80
CA GLU A 41 -26.29 -2.05 -10.91
C GLU A 41 -25.41 -3.19 -11.45
N TYR A 42 -24.15 -2.89 -11.77
CA TYR A 42 -23.19 -3.91 -12.21
C TYR A 42 -23.00 -5.03 -11.18
N LEU A 43 -22.88 -4.68 -9.89
CA LEU A 43 -22.72 -5.65 -8.80
C LEU A 43 -23.97 -6.52 -8.60
N LEU A 44 -25.17 -5.99 -8.85
CA LEU A 44 -26.43 -6.73 -8.78
C LEU A 44 -26.58 -7.70 -9.96
N GLU A 45 -26.20 -7.26 -11.17
CA GLU A 45 -26.19 -8.11 -12.37
C GLU A 45 -25.16 -9.25 -12.27
N HIS A 46 -24.07 -9.01 -11.55
CA HIS A 46 -22.97 -9.95 -11.35
C HIS A 46 -22.86 -10.37 -9.88
N ASP A 47 -23.94 -10.93 -9.32
CA ASP A 47 -23.97 -11.32 -7.91
C ASP A 47 -22.75 -12.16 -7.50
N GLY A 48 -22.19 -11.86 -6.33
CA GLY A 48 -20.97 -12.48 -5.80
C GLY A 48 -19.67 -12.17 -6.56
N VAL A 49 -19.65 -11.22 -7.51
CA VAL A 49 -18.42 -10.91 -8.29
C VAL A 49 -17.26 -10.49 -7.40
N LEU A 50 -17.50 -9.68 -6.36
CA LEU A 50 -16.45 -9.20 -5.44
C LEU A 50 -15.72 -10.35 -4.74
N ASP A 51 -16.45 -11.40 -4.36
CA ASP A 51 -15.84 -12.58 -3.74
C ASP A 51 -15.03 -13.38 -4.77
N ARG A 52 -15.54 -13.54 -5.99
CA ARG A 52 -14.84 -14.25 -7.07
C ARG A 52 -13.54 -13.57 -7.49
N VAL A 53 -13.51 -12.23 -7.51
CA VAL A 53 -12.35 -11.45 -7.96
C VAL A 53 -11.42 -11.05 -6.81
N ARG A 54 -11.68 -11.50 -5.58
CA ARG A 54 -10.97 -11.04 -4.39
C ARG A 54 -9.45 -11.17 -4.51
N ASN A 55 -8.95 -12.36 -4.88
CA ASN A 55 -7.51 -12.58 -5.01
C ASN A 55 -6.89 -11.69 -6.09
N SER A 56 -7.51 -11.62 -7.27
CA SER A 56 -7.08 -10.75 -8.36
C SER A 56 -7.11 -9.26 -7.99
N THR A 57 -8.01 -8.88 -7.08
CA THR A 57 -8.07 -7.52 -6.54
C THR A 57 -6.91 -7.26 -5.60
N LEU A 58 -6.57 -8.20 -4.71
CA LEU A 58 -5.41 -8.06 -3.83
C LEU A 58 -4.12 -7.91 -4.65
N ASP A 59 -3.95 -8.73 -5.69
CA ASP A 59 -2.83 -8.63 -6.63
C ASP A 59 -2.78 -7.25 -7.32
N TYR A 60 -3.94 -6.76 -7.75
CA TYR A 60 -4.05 -5.45 -8.39
C TYR A 60 -3.76 -4.28 -7.43
N LEU A 61 -4.20 -4.38 -6.17
CA LEU A 61 -3.86 -3.41 -5.13
C LEU A 61 -2.35 -3.39 -4.88
N LEU A 62 -1.70 -4.56 -4.77
CA LEU A 62 -0.25 -4.64 -4.62
C LEU A 62 0.48 -4.01 -5.81
N LEU A 63 0.01 -4.25 -7.04
CA LEU A 63 0.56 -3.61 -8.23
C LEU A 63 0.46 -2.08 -8.17
N TYR A 64 -0.66 -1.56 -7.67
CA TYR A 64 -0.84 -0.12 -7.48
C TYR A 64 0.05 0.44 -6.36
N ALA A 65 0.23 -0.30 -5.25
CA ALA A 65 1.17 0.08 -4.19
C ALA A 65 2.61 0.14 -4.73
N TYR A 66 3.03 -0.86 -5.51
CA TYR A 66 4.34 -0.86 -6.17
C TYR A 66 4.51 0.34 -7.10
N ASP A 67 3.47 0.73 -7.85
CA ASP A 67 3.53 1.89 -8.74
C ASP A 67 3.64 3.21 -7.96
N THR A 68 2.83 3.34 -6.90
CA THR A 68 2.83 4.49 -5.99
C THR A 68 4.19 4.71 -5.35
N LEU A 69 4.89 3.63 -4.99
CA LEU A 69 6.17 3.67 -4.29
C LEU A 69 7.39 3.83 -5.20
N LYS A 70 7.20 4.11 -6.50
CA LYS A 70 8.32 4.31 -7.44
C LYS A 70 9.10 5.59 -7.20
N ASP A 71 8.45 6.65 -6.70
CA ASP A 71 9.08 7.94 -6.40
C ASP A 71 9.48 8.07 -4.91
N ASP A 72 9.57 6.94 -4.20
CA ASP A 72 9.97 6.82 -2.79
C ASP A 72 9.09 7.64 -1.81
N CYS A 73 7.86 7.98 -2.23
CA CYS A 73 6.91 8.69 -1.40
C CYS A 73 5.49 8.18 -1.65
N ILE A 74 4.61 8.25 -0.64
CA ILE A 74 3.18 8.06 -0.85
C ILE A 74 2.50 9.42 -0.69
N LYS A 75 1.96 9.96 -1.78
CA LYS A 75 1.13 11.16 -1.74
C LYS A 75 -0.22 10.86 -1.08
N VAL A 76 -0.80 11.87 -0.46
CA VAL A 76 -2.09 11.74 0.23
C VAL A 76 -3.19 11.28 -0.74
N GLU A 77 -3.17 11.74 -1.98
CA GLU A 77 -4.14 11.32 -2.99
C GLU A 77 -3.98 9.84 -3.37
N GLU A 78 -2.74 9.35 -3.47
CA GLU A 78 -2.44 7.94 -3.81
C GLU A 78 -2.90 6.99 -2.70
N LEU A 79 -2.66 7.37 -1.43
CA LEU A 79 -3.15 6.66 -0.27
C LEU A 79 -4.69 6.62 -0.22
N ASN A 80 -5.33 7.77 -0.48
CA ASN A 80 -6.79 7.86 -0.51
C ASN A 80 -7.39 7.02 -1.64
N ASP A 81 -6.76 6.98 -2.81
CA ASP A 81 -7.15 6.12 -3.91
C ASP A 81 -7.06 4.64 -3.49
N PHE A 82 -5.96 4.24 -2.86
CA PHE A 82 -5.76 2.86 -2.38
C PHE A 82 -6.87 2.45 -1.38
N ILE A 83 -7.17 3.32 -0.41
CA ILE A 83 -8.24 3.09 0.58
C ILE A 83 -9.62 3.05 -0.09
N ALA A 84 -9.88 3.91 -1.07
CA ALA A 84 -11.14 3.92 -1.81
C ALA A 84 -11.32 2.62 -2.60
N LEU A 85 -10.26 2.12 -3.25
CA LEU A 85 -10.28 0.85 -3.98
C LEU A 85 -10.56 -0.33 -3.05
N LYS A 86 -9.91 -0.40 -1.88
CA LYS A 86 -10.23 -1.43 -0.87
C LYS A 86 -11.71 -1.45 -0.52
N LYS A 87 -12.31 -0.28 -0.31
CA LYS A 87 -13.76 -0.15 -0.02
C LYS A 87 -14.63 -0.59 -1.20
N ILE A 88 -14.30 -0.18 -2.42
CA ILE A 88 -15.03 -0.55 -3.65
C ILE A 88 -15.07 -2.08 -3.81
N PHE A 89 -13.94 -2.73 -3.57
CA PHE A 89 -13.83 -4.19 -3.70
C PHE A 89 -14.17 -4.97 -2.43
N SER A 90 -14.66 -4.30 -1.38
CA SER A 90 -14.97 -4.93 -0.09
C SER A 90 -13.80 -5.70 0.54
N ILE A 91 -12.57 -5.24 0.31
CA ILE A 91 -11.36 -5.75 0.97
C ILE A 91 -11.33 -5.22 2.40
N LYS A 92 -11.26 -6.13 3.37
CA LYS A 92 -11.29 -5.79 4.79
C LYS A 92 -9.90 -5.42 5.29
N GLU A 93 -9.89 -4.73 6.43
CA GLU A 93 -8.66 -4.44 7.16
C GLU A 93 -7.88 -5.72 7.44
N GLY A 94 -6.60 -5.73 7.10
CA GLY A 94 -5.71 -6.88 7.29
C GLY A 94 -5.87 -8.01 6.26
N ASP A 95 -6.80 -7.93 5.30
CA ASP A 95 -6.91 -8.96 4.24
C ASP A 95 -5.62 -9.04 3.40
N LEU A 96 -4.98 -7.89 3.11
CA LEU A 96 -3.70 -7.87 2.39
C LEU A 96 -2.63 -8.66 3.13
N ILE A 97 -2.45 -8.43 4.43
CA ILE A 97 -1.49 -9.21 5.23
C ILE A 97 -1.90 -10.67 5.30
N ARG A 98 -3.17 -10.97 5.56
CA ARG A 98 -3.65 -12.34 5.71
C ARG A 98 -3.41 -13.22 4.47
N TYR A 99 -3.54 -12.65 3.27
CA TYR A 99 -3.50 -13.41 2.02
C TYR A 99 -2.25 -13.14 1.18
N LYS A 100 -1.53 -12.06 1.45
CA LYS A 100 -0.37 -11.58 0.67
C LYS A 100 0.76 -11.06 1.57
N GLU A 101 0.95 -11.66 2.75
CA GLU A 101 1.97 -11.23 3.71
C GLU A 101 3.35 -11.13 3.07
N PHE A 102 3.71 -12.13 2.26
CA PHE A 102 5.01 -12.19 1.60
C PHE A 102 5.21 -11.00 0.63
N GLU A 103 4.23 -10.73 -0.24
CA GLU A 103 4.32 -9.65 -1.21
C GLU A 103 4.35 -8.28 -0.52
N VAL A 104 3.57 -8.10 0.55
CA VAL A 104 3.61 -6.88 1.36
C VAL A 104 4.97 -6.73 2.04
N GLN A 105 5.52 -7.80 2.62
CA GLN A 105 6.83 -7.78 3.25
C GLN A 105 7.92 -7.40 2.25
N GLU A 106 7.88 -7.91 1.01
CA GLU A 106 8.84 -7.56 -0.02
C GLU A 106 8.76 -6.08 -0.42
N ILE A 107 7.55 -5.51 -0.55
CA ILE A 107 7.35 -4.08 -0.78
C ILE A 107 7.99 -3.27 0.35
N LEU A 108 7.63 -3.59 1.60
CA LEU A 108 8.13 -2.88 2.78
C LEU A 108 9.64 -2.96 2.91
N LYS A 109 10.20 -4.15 2.69
CA LYS A 109 11.64 -4.39 2.73
C LYS A 109 12.38 -3.51 1.73
N GLN A 110 11.89 -3.42 0.48
CA GLN A 110 12.49 -2.55 -0.52
C GLN A 110 12.46 -1.08 -0.09
N GLN A 111 11.36 -0.62 0.52
CA GLN A 111 11.24 0.74 1.02
C GLN A 111 12.16 1.02 2.21
N PHE A 112 12.24 0.10 3.18
CA PHE A 112 13.14 0.25 4.32
C PHE A 112 14.61 0.25 3.91
N ILE A 113 15.01 -0.62 2.97
CA ILE A 113 16.39 -0.62 2.45
C ILE A 113 16.75 0.77 1.90
N ARG A 114 15.83 1.44 1.20
CA ARG A 114 16.06 2.78 0.65
C ARG A 114 16.12 3.82 1.77
N MET A 115 15.11 3.87 2.63
CA MET A 115 15.01 4.86 3.71
C MET A 115 16.17 4.80 4.70
N TYR A 116 16.66 3.61 5.03
CA TYR A 116 17.75 3.45 5.99
C TYR A 116 19.16 3.54 5.35
N SER A 117 19.25 3.71 4.03
CA SER A 117 20.53 3.66 3.30
C SER A 117 21.48 4.82 3.62
N ASP A 118 20.93 6.01 3.86
CA ASP A 118 21.69 7.22 4.21
C ASP A 118 21.88 7.39 5.73
N LYS A 119 21.34 6.44 6.52
CA LYS A 119 21.41 6.37 7.99
C LYS A 119 20.68 7.51 8.70
N PHE A 120 19.75 8.17 8.03
CA PHE A 120 18.99 9.28 8.59
C PHE A 120 17.57 9.30 8.03
N ILE A 121 16.57 9.09 8.88
CA ILE A 121 15.17 9.22 8.50
C ILE A 121 14.77 10.68 8.53
N ASP A 122 14.48 11.24 7.35
CA ASP A 122 13.97 12.59 7.23
C ASP A 122 12.44 12.67 7.48
N ASN A 123 11.90 13.89 7.50
CA ASN A 123 10.47 14.09 7.74
C ASN A 123 9.57 13.45 6.66
N LYS A 124 10.02 13.40 5.39
CA LYS A 124 9.25 12.80 4.30
C LYS A 124 9.24 11.28 4.43
N GLU A 125 10.36 10.70 4.81
CA GLU A 125 10.47 9.26 5.07
C GLU A 125 9.64 8.85 6.28
N ALA A 126 9.68 9.62 7.37
CA ALA A 126 8.82 9.41 8.54
C ALA A 126 7.32 9.45 8.15
N ILE A 127 6.89 10.42 7.34
CA ILE A 127 5.52 10.47 6.81
C ILE A 127 5.22 9.25 5.94
N THR A 128 6.17 8.83 5.10
CA THR A 128 6.01 7.67 4.23
C THR A 128 5.90 6.38 5.04
N GLN A 129 6.63 6.23 6.14
CA GLN A 129 6.48 5.10 7.08
C GLN A 129 5.07 5.04 7.67
N VAL A 130 4.51 6.18 8.09
CA VAL A 130 3.12 6.26 8.57
C VAL A 130 2.13 5.87 7.46
N ASN A 131 2.35 6.37 6.24
CA ASN A 131 1.48 6.05 5.11
C ASN A 131 1.55 4.57 4.71
N LEU A 132 2.72 3.93 4.79
CA LEU A 132 2.90 2.49 4.57
C LEU A 132 2.13 1.67 5.62
N GLN A 133 2.17 2.08 6.89
CA GLN A 133 1.37 1.45 7.96
C GLN A 133 -0.12 1.50 7.64
N ILE A 134 -0.63 2.68 7.25
CA ILE A 134 -2.04 2.87 6.91
C ILE A 134 -2.42 2.09 5.64
N MET A 135 -1.58 2.12 4.60
CA MET A 135 -1.85 1.45 3.33
C MET A 135 -2.07 -0.06 3.53
N PHE A 136 -1.22 -0.70 4.33
CA PHE A 136 -1.25 -2.14 4.56
C PHE A 136 -1.97 -2.58 5.84
N ASP A 137 -2.64 -1.66 6.54
CA ASP A 137 -3.33 -1.90 7.82
C ASP A 137 -2.44 -2.56 8.88
N LEU A 138 -1.20 -2.09 8.99
CA LEU A 138 -0.24 -2.65 9.93
C LEU A 138 -0.42 -2.02 11.30
N SER A 139 -0.49 -2.86 12.32
CA SER A 139 -0.29 -2.39 13.70
C SER A 139 1.13 -1.88 13.86
N TYR A 140 1.31 -0.99 14.83
CA TYR A 140 2.62 -0.46 15.18
C TYR A 140 3.64 -1.57 15.43
N ASP A 141 3.30 -2.55 16.27
CA ASP A 141 4.21 -3.66 16.62
C ASP A 141 4.61 -4.50 15.39
N LYS A 142 3.67 -4.76 14.47
CA LYS A 142 3.94 -5.54 13.26
C LYS A 142 4.81 -4.75 12.28
N PHE A 143 4.63 -3.44 12.20
CA PHE A 143 5.49 -2.57 11.39
C PHE A 143 6.91 -2.48 11.94
N GLU A 144 7.05 -2.35 13.27
CA GLU A 144 8.36 -2.39 13.95
C GLU A 144 9.07 -3.75 13.75
N GLU A 145 8.31 -4.86 13.71
CA GLU A 145 8.86 -6.17 13.37
C GLU A 145 9.45 -6.18 11.95
N PHE A 146 8.74 -5.63 10.97
CA PHE A 146 9.18 -5.62 9.58
C PHE A 146 10.41 -4.75 9.33
N LYS A 147 10.58 -3.63 10.04
CA LYS A 147 11.75 -2.73 9.84
C LYS A 147 13.01 -3.16 10.58
N LYS A 148 12.90 -4.17 11.45
CA LYS A 148 13.94 -4.52 12.43
C LYS A 148 15.27 -4.90 11.80
N GLU A 149 15.26 -5.67 10.71
CA GLU A 149 16.49 -6.11 10.05
C GLU A 149 17.27 -4.94 9.47
N GLU A 150 16.58 -4.01 8.81
CA GLU A 150 17.14 -2.83 8.18
C GLU A 150 17.64 -1.83 9.22
N VAL A 151 16.89 -1.63 10.32
CA VAL A 151 17.35 -0.82 11.46
C VAL A 151 18.65 -1.36 12.04
N ILE A 152 18.73 -2.67 12.32
CA ILE A 152 19.95 -3.30 12.84
C ILE A 152 21.10 -3.12 11.86
N SER A 153 20.84 -3.29 10.57
CA SER A 153 21.84 -3.11 9.52
C SER A 153 22.38 -1.67 9.48
N ALA A 154 21.50 -0.66 9.55
CA ALA A 154 21.90 0.74 9.61
C ALA A 154 22.77 1.05 10.84
N LEU A 155 22.40 0.52 12.01
CA LEU A 155 23.15 0.68 13.25
C LEU A 155 24.54 0.04 13.17
N ILE A 156 24.67 -1.17 12.62
CA ILE A 156 25.97 -1.83 12.39
C ILE A 156 26.86 -0.98 11.48
N LEU A 157 26.27 -0.30 10.49
CA LEU A 157 26.97 0.61 9.59
C LEU A 157 27.29 1.97 10.23
N GLY A 158 26.96 2.19 11.50
CA GLY A 158 27.30 3.39 12.26
C GLY A 158 26.26 4.51 12.21
N ALA A 159 24.99 4.18 11.93
CA ALA A 159 23.89 5.12 12.09
C ALA A 159 23.72 5.52 13.57
N ASP A 160 23.34 6.77 13.81
CA ASP A 160 22.92 7.23 15.14
C ASP A 160 21.48 6.77 15.39
N PRO A 161 21.19 6.02 16.47
CA PRO A 161 19.84 5.53 16.75
C PRO A 161 18.78 6.65 16.82
N ARG A 162 19.18 7.87 17.22
CA ARG A 162 18.27 9.03 17.33
C ARG A 162 17.74 9.52 15.99
N ASN A 163 18.39 9.11 14.90
CA ASN A 163 18.05 9.51 13.54
C ASN A 163 17.24 8.45 12.79
N LEU A 164 16.90 7.31 13.40
CA LEU A 164 16.31 6.16 12.67
C LEU A 164 14.81 6.00 12.87
N ASP A 165 14.12 6.94 13.52
CA ASP A 165 12.68 6.86 13.81
C ASP A 165 12.28 5.50 14.43
N ILE A 166 13.02 5.05 15.45
CA ILE A 166 12.82 3.74 16.10
C ILE A 166 12.09 3.87 17.44
N SER A 167 11.20 2.93 17.71
CA SER A 167 10.48 2.82 18.98
C SER A 167 11.38 2.40 20.14
N THR A 168 12.30 1.48 19.84
CA THR A 168 13.12 0.76 20.80
C THR A 168 14.47 0.48 20.18
N LEU A 169 15.51 0.62 21.00
CA LEU A 169 16.87 0.30 20.58
C LEU A 169 17.03 -1.23 20.51
N PRO A 170 17.49 -1.80 19.39
CA PRO A 170 17.74 -3.24 19.31
C PRO A 170 18.75 -3.68 20.37
N LYS A 171 18.58 -4.91 20.89
CA LYS A 171 19.47 -5.46 21.92
C LYS A 171 20.92 -5.46 21.43
N GLY A 172 21.84 -4.92 22.24
CA GLY A 172 23.27 -4.89 21.96
C GLY A 172 23.79 -3.55 21.44
N PHE A 173 22.92 -2.56 21.19
CA PHE A 173 23.32 -1.19 20.86
C PHE A 173 23.16 -0.28 22.09
N ILE A 174 23.91 0.83 22.12
CA ILE A 174 23.90 1.82 23.21
C ILE A 174 23.80 3.21 22.57
N LEU A 175 23.08 4.13 23.23
CA LEU A 175 22.93 5.55 22.85
C LEU A 175 24.17 6.38 23.21
#